data_AF-S4NLN1-F1
#
_entry.id   AF-S4NLN1-F1
#
_cell.length_a   1.000
_cell.length_b   1.000
_cell.length_c   1.000
_cell.angle_alpha   90.00
_cell.angle_beta   90.00
_cell.angle_gamma   90.00
#
_symmetry.space_group_name_H-M   'P 1'
#
loop_
_entity.id
_entity.type
_entity.pdbx_description
1 polymer ?
#
loop_
_entity_poly.entity_id
_entity_poly.type
_entity_poly.pdbx_seq_one_letter_code
_entity_poly.pdbx_strand_id
1 'polypeptide(L)'
;MTPKFGEVYRTKHETYFAIGEVVTHNPQLILDNVNYIGKKNFVIHIKFGQGIARKAILMVKMSGQALPKYLDQTDIRLFERAVADHELELVNLDDKLSGYQFVDELEIEDPADEKIANVASIRENTIQLVEDYLNQLQAKIDKLSQRKANHYFSSKAHYEDVKDFLLSVAPYMDLRLKQSQVRQDEWRLKLRLGGQ
;
A
#
# COMPACT_ATOMS: atom_id res chain seq x y z
N MET A 1 -11.88 23.69 0.60
CA MET A 1 -11.47 23.39 1.99
C MET A 1 -10.73 22.07 1.93
N THR A 2 -9.58 21.96 2.60
CA THR A 2 -8.72 20.78 2.56
C THR A 2 -8.91 20.00 3.86
N PRO A 3 -9.33 18.73 3.82
CA PRO A 3 -9.57 17.92 5.01
C PRO A 3 -8.38 17.89 5.94
N LYS A 4 -8.66 18.11 7.22
CA LYS A 4 -7.67 18.06 8.29
C LYS A 4 -7.74 16.73 9.02
N PHE A 5 -6.65 16.40 9.70
CA PHE A 5 -6.63 15.27 10.60
C PHE A 5 -7.71 15.45 11.67
N GLY A 6 -8.50 14.40 11.94
CA GLY A 6 -9.59 14.45 12.92
C GLY A 6 -10.98 14.65 12.34
N GLU A 7 -11.07 15.19 11.12
CA GLU A 7 -12.35 15.49 10.49
C GLU A 7 -13.02 14.22 9.92
N VAL A 8 -14.33 14.15 10.07
CA VAL A 8 -15.18 13.06 9.57
C VAL A 8 -16.00 13.56 8.40
N TYR A 9 -15.95 12.80 7.31
CA TYR A 9 -16.65 13.07 6.07
C TYR A 9 -17.57 11.91 5.71
N ARG A 10 -18.72 12.22 5.12
CA ARG A 10 -19.69 11.24 4.67
C ARG A 10 -19.92 11.37 3.17
N THR A 11 -19.91 10.23 2.49
CA THR A 11 -20.41 10.09 1.13
C THR A 11 -21.83 9.55 1.15
N LYS A 12 -22.43 9.34 -0.03
CA LYS A 12 -23.79 8.77 -0.12
C LYS A 12 -23.92 7.41 0.60
N HIS A 13 -22.83 6.66 0.70
CA HIS A 13 -22.84 5.28 1.19
C HIS A 13 -21.98 5.09 2.43
N GLU A 14 -20.93 5.87 2.60
CA GLU A 14 -19.86 5.54 3.54
C GLU A 14 -19.44 6.76 4.37
N THR A 15 -18.81 6.48 5.51
CA THR A 15 -18.22 7.51 6.38
C THR A 15 -16.71 7.30 6.42
N TYR A 16 -15.97 8.38 6.37
CA TYR A 16 -14.51 8.39 6.30
C TYR A 16 -13.94 9.32 7.34
N PHE A 17 -12.85 8.89 7.96
CA PHE A 17 -11.98 9.71 8.77
C PHE A 17 -10.87 10.28 7.89
N ALA A 18 -10.62 11.58 8.00
CA ALA A 18 -9.52 12.22 7.31
C ALA A 18 -8.24 12.07 8.14
N ILE A 19 -7.26 11.35 7.58
CA ILE A 19 -5.86 11.47 8.05
C ILE A 19 -5.28 12.82 7.60
N GLY A 20 -5.83 13.37 6.51
CA GLY A 20 -5.49 14.67 5.96
C GLY A 20 -4.37 14.59 4.92
N GLU A 21 -3.71 15.73 4.67
CA GLU A 21 -2.68 15.82 3.63
C GLU A 21 -1.49 14.90 3.93
N VAL A 22 -1.13 14.11 2.92
CA VAL A 22 0.06 13.27 2.84
C VAL A 22 0.74 13.49 1.50
N VAL A 23 2.02 13.15 1.42
CA VAL A 23 2.78 13.08 0.18
C VAL A 23 3.04 11.61 -0.14
N THR A 24 2.79 11.23 -1.38
CA THR A 24 2.98 9.87 -1.87
C THR A 24 3.55 9.90 -3.28
N HIS A 25 4.13 8.79 -3.71
CA HIS A 25 4.50 8.54 -5.09
C HIS A 25 3.95 7.19 -5.51
N ASN A 26 3.71 7.03 -6.80
CA ASN A 26 3.70 5.70 -7.39
C ASN A 26 5.17 5.32 -7.62
N PRO A 27 5.74 4.38 -6.86
CA PRO A 27 7.12 3.96 -7.09
C PRO A 27 7.25 3.29 -8.46
N GLN A 28 8.44 3.36 -9.02
CA GLN A 28 8.74 2.57 -10.22
C GLN A 28 8.88 1.10 -9.82
N LEU A 29 8.02 0.26 -10.41
CA LEU A 29 8.08 -1.19 -10.27
C LEU A 29 8.82 -1.79 -11.46
N ILE A 30 9.81 -2.64 -11.19
CA ILE A 30 10.48 -3.45 -12.22
C ILE A 30 10.40 -4.91 -11.76
N LEU A 31 9.82 -5.76 -12.60
CA LEU A 31 9.67 -7.18 -12.32
C LEU A 31 10.40 -7.97 -13.40
N ASP A 32 11.39 -8.76 -13.00
CA ASP A 32 12.33 -9.40 -13.91
C ASP A 32 12.54 -10.89 -13.58
N ASN A 33 12.61 -11.72 -14.62
CA ASN A 33 13.09 -13.09 -14.50
C ASN A 33 14.61 -13.12 -14.68
N VAL A 34 15.35 -13.36 -13.61
CA VAL A 34 16.81 -13.38 -13.62
C VAL A 34 17.33 -14.81 -13.49
N ASN A 35 18.15 -15.20 -14.45
CA ASN A 35 18.85 -16.49 -14.46
C ASN A 35 20.32 -16.26 -14.10
N TYR A 36 20.70 -16.68 -12.90
CA TYR A 36 22.11 -16.84 -12.52
C TYR A 36 22.53 -18.30 -12.74
N ILE A 37 23.84 -18.55 -12.83
CA ILE A 37 24.38 -19.91 -12.98
C ILE A 37 23.81 -20.79 -11.85
N GLY A 38 23.00 -21.79 -12.23
CA GLY A 38 22.34 -22.72 -11.32
C GLY A 38 21.13 -22.18 -10.53
N LYS A 39 20.73 -20.91 -10.66
CA LYS A 39 19.59 -20.33 -9.89
C LYS A 39 18.68 -19.48 -10.76
N LYS A 40 17.39 -19.78 -10.78
CA LYS A 40 16.35 -18.96 -11.40
C LYS A 40 15.56 -18.21 -10.32
N ASN A 41 15.50 -16.90 -10.43
CA ASN A 41 14.71 -16.06 -9.53
C ASN A 41 13.81 -15.14 -10.34
N PHE A 42 12.64 -14.85 -9.77
CA PHE A 42 11.87 -13.67 -10.13
C PHE A 42 12.24 -12.57 -9.14
N VAL A 43 12.70 -11.43 -9.64
CA VAL A 43 13.16 -10.30 -8.84
C VAL A 43 12.18 -9.16 -9.02
N ILE A 44 11.80 -8.57 -7.90
CA ILE A 44 10.88 -7.44 -7.82
C ILE A 44 11.69 -6.27 -7.26
N HIS A 45 11.74 -5.19 -8.03
CA HIS A 45 12.37 -3.94 -7.63
C HIS A 45 11.28 -2.90 -7.41
N ILE A 46 11.24 -2.34 -6.21
CA ILE A 46 10.37 -1.21 -5.85
C ILE A 46 11.29 -0.02 -5.59
N LYS A 47 11.37 0.90 -6.55
CA LYS A 47 12.22 2.08 -6.44
C LYS A 47 11.45 3.26 -5.90
N PHE A 48 11.73 3.61 -4.64
CA PHE A 48 11.18 4.81 -4.03
C PHE A 48 11.94 6.04 -4.53
N GLY A 49 11.22 7.13 -4.83
CA GLY A 49 11.82 8.37 -5.34
C GLY A 49 12.06 8.42 -6.85
N GLN A 50 11.81 7.34 -7.59
CA GLN A 50 11.71 7.36 -9.06
C GLN A 50 10.22 7.45 -9.44
N GLY A 51 9.67 8.67 -9.38
CA GLY A 51 8.26 8.95 -9.67
C GLY A 51 7.91 10.43 -9.41
N ILE A 52 6.73 10.86 -9.83
CA ILE A 52 6.26 12.25 -9.59
C ILE A 52 5.65 12.31 -8.18
N ALA A 53 6.22 13.16 -7.32
CA ALA A 53 5.67 13.43 -6.00
C ALA A 53 4.32 14.09 -6.15
N ARG A 54 3.29 13.54 -5.48
CA ARG A 54 2.01 14.21 -5.38
C ARG A 54 1.59 14.35 -3.93
N LYS A 55 0.84 15.42 -3.68
CA LYS A 55 0.09 15.59 -2.44
C LYS A 55 -1.30 14.99 -2.65
N ALA A 56 -1.78 14.28 -1.64
CA ALA A 56 -3.11 13.70 -1.62
C ALA A 56 -3.71 13.85 -0.22
N ILE A 57 -5.02 13.76 -0.13
CA ILE A 57 -5.73 13.58 1.12
C ILE A 57 -5.92 12.09 1.35
N LEU A 58 -5.40 11.60 2.46
CA LEU A 58 -5.62 10.22 2.89
C LEU A 58 -6.89 10.16 3.72
N MET A 59 -7.87 9.42 3.20
CA MET A 59 -9.14 9.12 3.85
C MET A 59 -9.17 7.64 4.19
N VAL A 60 -9.71 7.30 5.36
CA VAL A 60 -9.90 5.90 5.78
C VAL A 60 -11.35 5.70 6.17
N LYS A 61 -11.97 4.67 5.61
CA LYS A 61 -13.37 4.33 5.88
C LYS A 61 -13.54 3.96 7.35
N MET A 62 -14.62 4.44 7.95
CA MET A 62 -15.00 4.12 9.32
C MET A 62 -16.08 3.05 9.34
N SER A 63 -16.07 2.21 10.38
CA SER A 63 -17.16 1.28 10.68
C SER A 63 -18.07 1.90 11.73
N GLY A 64 -19.10 2.64 11.28
CA GLY A 64 -19.94 3.44 12.16
C GLY A 64 -19.16 4.63 12.72
N GLN A 65 -18.99 4.68 14.05
CA GLN A 65 -18.19 5.72 14.73
C GLN A 65 -16.76 5.25 15.08
N ALA A 66 -16.41 4.00 14.78
CA ALA A 66 -15.11 3.45 15.13
C ALA A 66 -14.09 3.64 13.99
N LEU A 67 -12.87 4.04 14.37
CA LEU A 67 -11.71 4.00 13.49
C LEU A 67 -11.29 2.55 13.20
N PRO A 68 -10.71 2.27 12.03
CA PRO A 68 -10.16 0.96 11.72
C PRO A 68 -9.00 0.58 12.66
N LYS A 69 -9.03 -0.66 13.18
CA LYS A 69 -8.00 -1.15 14.11
C LYS A 69 -6.59 -1.20 13.53
N TYR A 70 -6.45 -1.27 12.19
CA TYR A 70 -5.15 -1.25 11.54
C TYR A 70 -4.42 0.09 11.70
N LEU A 71 -5.09 1.14 12.20
CA LEU A 71 -4.45 2.40 12.55
C LEU A 71 -3.68 2.30 13.88
N ASP A 72 -4.25 1.62 14.87
CA ASP A 72 -3.68 1.52 16.22
C ASP A 72 -2.63 0.41 16.35
N GLN A 73 -2.75 -0.64 15.53
CA GLN A 73 -1.89 -1.81 15.60
C GLN A 73 -1.70 -2.43 14.22
N THR A 74 -0.63 -3.20 14.07
CA THR A 74 -0.44 -4.01 12.86
C THR A 74 -1.43 -5.18 12.83
N ASP A 75 -2.28 -5.21 11.81
CA ASP A 75 -3.22 -6.29 11.54
C ASP A 75 -3.30 -6.52 10.03
N ILE A 76 -2.43 -7.41 9.54
CA ILE A 76 -2.27 -7.69 8.11
C ILE A 76 -3.58 -8.16 7.48
N ARG A 77 -4.36 -9.00 8.17
CA ARG A 77 -5.61 -9.56 7.61
C ARG A 77 -6.70 -8.50 7.49
N LEU A 78 -6.80 -7.62 8.48
CA LEU A 78 -7.73 -6.50 8.41
C LEU A 78 -7.29 -5.52 7.31
N PHE A 79 -6.00 -5.22 7.24
CA PHE A 79 -5.46 -4.30 6.25
C PHE A 79 -5.57 -4.83 4.81
N GLU A 80 -5.33 -6.12 4.58
CA GLU A 80 -5.54 -6.79 3.29
C GLU A 80 -6.97 -6.59 2.79
N ARG A 81 -7.97 -6.79 3.66
CA ARG A 81 -9.38 -6.55 3.32
C ARG A 81 -9.65 -5.08 3.06
N ALA A 82 -9.12 -4.19 3.90
CA ALA A 82 -9.29 -2.76 3.73
C ALA A 82 -8.76 -2.27 2.37
N VAL A 83 -7.62 -2.80 1.91
CA VAL A 83 -7.10 -2.51 0.56
C VAL A 83 -7.99 -3.11 -0.52
N ALA A 84 -8.42 -4.36 -0.37
CA ALA A 84 -9.27 -5.05 -1.35
C ALA A 84 -10.66 -4.41 -1.51
N ASP A 85 -11.22 -3.90 -0.41
CA ASP A 85 -12.54 -3.26 -0.34
C ASP A 85 -12.46 -1.74 -0.59
N HIS A 86 -11.28 -1.22 -0.97
CA HIS A 86 -11.02 0.20 -1.24
C HIS A 86 -11.36 1.13 -0.07
N GLU A 87 -11.09 0.69 1.17
CA GLU A 87 -11.36 1.43 2.39
C GLU A 87 -10.33 2.54 2.69
N LEU A 88 -9.19 2.53 1.99
CA LEU A 88 -8.20 3.60 2.03
C LEU A 88 -8.19 4.36 0.72
N GLU A 89 -8.39 5.67 0.78
CA GLU A 89 -8.49 6.51 -0.42
C GLU A 89 -7.45 7.62 -0.39
N LEU A 90 -6.71 7.74 -1.49
CA LEU A 90 -5.79 8.84 -1.75
C LEU A 90 -6.46 9.79 -2.75
N VAL A 91 -7.17 10.77 -2.23
CA VAL A 91 -7.88 11.78 -3.03
C VAL A 91 -6.88 12.83 -3.49
N ASN A 92 -6.79 13.10 -4.79
CA ASN A 92 -5.91 14.16 -5.29
C ASN A 92 -6.40 15.53 -4.78
N LEU A 93 -5.49 16.45 -4.48
CA LEU A 93 -5.90 17.81 -4.06
C LEU A 93 -6.67 18.57 -5.14
N ASP A 94 -6.36 18.30 -6.40
CA ASP A 94 -7.00 18.94 -7.56
C ASP A 94 -8.38 18.36 -7.87
N ASP A 95 -8.61 17.10 -7.47
CA ASP A 95 -9.93 16.52 -7.47
C ASP A 95 -10.73 17.18 -6.35
N LYS A 96 -11.80 17.90 -6.73
CA LYS A 96 -12.73 18.39 -5.72
C LYS A 96 -13.22 17.18 -4.94
N LEU A 97 -13.38 17.32 -3.62
CA LEU A 97 -14.04 16.36 -2.73
C LEU A 97 -15.55 16.21 -3.06
N SER A 98 -15.91 16.25 -4.33
CA SER A 98 -17.25 16.09 -4.84
C SER A 98 -17.77 14.73 -4.40
N GLY A 99 -18.72 14.75 -3.48
CA GLY A 99 -19.28 13.54 -2.88
C GLY A 99 -18.97 13.38 -1.40
N TYR A 100 -18.00 14.12 -0.84
CA TYR A 100 -17.75 14.15 0.59
C TYR A 100 -18.41 15.37 1.22
N GLN A 101 -19.19 15.12 2.25
CA GLN A 101 -19.78 16.14 3.10
C GLN A 101 -19.13 16.07 4.48
N PHE A 102 -18.60 17.18 4.95
CA PHE A 102 -18.12 17.29 6.34
C PHE A 102 -19.28 17.04 7.31
N VAL A 103 -19.07 16.20 8.32
CA VAL A 103 -20.09 15.82 9.31
C VAL A 103 -19.68 16.25 10.70
N ASP A 104 -18.45 15.96 11.10
CA ASP A 104 -18.00 16.13 12.48
C ASP A 104 -16.47 16.22 12.58
N GLU A 105 -15.97 16.51 13.77
CA GLU A 105 -14.55 16.48 14.13
C GLU A 105 -14.37 15.65 15.41
N LEU A 106 -13.53 14.62 15.36
CA LEU A 106 -13.25 13.81 16.55
C LEU A 106 -12.37 14.61 17.53
N GLU A 107 -12.71 14.54 18.82
CA GLU A 107 -11.83 15.06 19.87
C GLU A 107 -10.57 14.20 19.96
N ILE A 108 -9.43 14.83 19.67
CA ILE A 108 -8.12 14.19 19.63
C ILE A 108 -7.16 14.96 20.54
N GLU A 109 -6.47 14.24 21.42
CA GLU A 109 -5.62 14.84 22.46
C GLU A 109 -4.34 15.44 21.86
N ASP A 110 -3.63 14.68 21.02
CA ASP A 110 -2.47 15.17 20.25
C ASP A 110 -2.61 14.89 18.75
N PRO A 111 -3.23 15.81 17.99
CA PRO A 111 -3.47 15.63 16.57
C PRO A 111 -2.19 15.44 15.73
N ALA A 112 -1.05 15.97 16.19
CA ALA A 112 0.19 15.89 15.43
C ALA A 112 0.82 14.51 15.58
N ASP A 113 0.94 14.03 16.82
CA ASP A 113 1.52 12.73 17.14
C ASP A 113 0.65 11.57 16.66
N GLU A 114 -0.68 11.67 16.82
CA GLU A 114 -1.60 10.65 16.32
C GLU A 114 -1.60 10.57 14.79
N LYS A 115 -1.49 11.70 14.09
CA LYS A 115 -1.33 11.68 12.63
C LYS A 115 -0.05 10.96 12.22
N ILE A 116 1.06 11.23 12.91
CA ILE A 116 2.34 10.55 12.67
C ILE A 116 2.18 9.04 12.88
N ALA A 117 1.57 8.63 13.99
CA ALA A 117 1.33 7.24 14.34
C ALA A 117 0.46 6.53 13.28
N ASN A 118 -0.67 7.13 12.88
CA ASN A 118 -1.58 6.54 11.90
C ASN A 118 -0.91 6.37 10.52
N VAL A 119 -0.16 7.37 10.06
CA VAL A 119 0.59 7.26 8.79
C VAL A 119 1.69 6.21 8.87
N ALA A 120 2.41 6.12 10.00
CA ALA A 120 3.41 5.08 10.21
C ALA A 120 2.79 3.68 10.24
N SER A 121 1.65 3.52 10.90
CA SER A 121 0.92 2.26 11.00
C SER A 121 0.44 1.76 9.63
N ILE A 122 -0.13 2.64 8.81
CA ILE A 122 -0.55 2.28 7.43
C ILE A 122 0.66 1.81 6.61
N ARG A 123 1.81 2.51 6.70
CA ARG A 123 3.02 2.09 5.99
C ARG A 123 3.51 0.72 6.44
N GLU A 124 3.56 0.49 7.75
CA GLU A 124 4.02 -0.77 8.32
C GLU A 124 3.12 -1.93 7.90
N ASN A 125 1.79 -1.77 8.03
CA ASN A 125 0.82 -2.75 7.56
C ASN A 125 0.99 -3.04 6.05
N THR A 126 1.27 -2.02 5.25
CA THR A 126 1.50 -2.18 3.80
C THR A 126 2.76 -2.98 3.50
N ILE A 127 3.86 -2.71 4.22
CA ILE A 127 5.12 -3.46 4.07
C ILE A 127 4.89 -4.93 4.43
N GLN A 128 4.26 -5.20 5.57
CA GLN A 128 3.98 -6.57 6.01
C GLN A 128 3.03 -7.31 5.06
N LEU A 129 2.04 -6.61 4.48
CA LEU A 129 1.15 -7.18 3.46
C LEU A 129 1.92 -7.61 2.21
N VAL A 130 2.88 -6.81 1.75
CA VAL A 130 3.75 -7.18 0.60
C VAL A 130 4.61 -8.40 0.95
N GLU A 131 5.20 -8.44 2.14
CA GLU A 131 6.00 -9.58 2.58
C GLU A 131 5.18 -10.86 2.68
N ASP A 132 3.98 -10.79 3.27
CA ASP A 132 3.08 -11.94 3.40
C ASP A 132 2.63 -12.45 2.03
N TYR A 133 2.22 -11.55 1.12
CA TYR A 133 1.85 -11.91 -0.25
C TYR A 133 2.98 -12.69 -0.95
N LEU A 134 4.22 -12.20 -0.85
CA LEU A 134 5.37 -12.85 -1.47
C LEU A 134 5.73 -14.18 -0.80
N ASN A 135 5.59 -14.28 0.52
CA ASN A 135 5.78 -15.54 1.25
C ASN A 135 4.75 -16.59 0.82
N GLN A 136 3.48 -16.21 0.71
CA GLN A 136 2.43 -17.09 0.21
C GLN A 136 2.70 -17.51 -1.25
N LEU A 137 3.17 -16.58 -2.08
CA LEU A 137 3.51 -16.86 -3.47
C LEU A 137 4.71 -17.81 -3.58
N GLN A 138 5.75 -17.61 -2.77
CA GLN A 138 6.88 -18.53 -2.67
C GLN A 138 6.41 -19.93 -2.25
N ALA A 139 5.54 -20.03 -1.24
CA ALA A 139 5.00 -21.31 -0.79
C ALA A 139 4.16 -22.01 -1.87
N LYS A 140 3.47 -21.26 -2.74
CA LYS A 140 2.77 -21.82 -3.92
C LYS A 140 3.78 -22.34 -4.94
N ILE A 141 4.84 -21.60 -5.22
CA ILE A 141 5.89 -21.99 -6.18
C ILE A 141 6.65 -23.23 -5.68
N ASP A 142 6.99 -23.29 -4.38
CA ASP A 142 7.74 -24.39 -3.76
C ASP A 142 6.99 -25.74 -3.84
N LYS A 143 5.66 -25.72 -4.00
CA LYS A 143 4.83 -26.92 -4.20
C LYS A 143 4.83 -27.43 -5.64
N LEU A 144 5.39 -26.69 -6.59
CA LEU A 144 5.43 -27.07 -8.00
C LEU A 144 6.64 -27.95 -8.27
N SER A 145 6.52 -28.84 -9.27
CA SER A 145 7.68 -29.52 -9.83
C SER A 145 8.69 -28.50 -10.35
N GLN A 146 9.99 -28.80 -10.30
CA GLN A 146 11.07 -27.95 -10.80
C GLN A 146 10.80 -27.34 -12.19
N ARG A 147 10.28 -28.14 -13.13
CA ARG A 147 9.93 -27.66 -14.48
C ARG A 147 8.84 -26.57 -14.44
N LYS A 148 7.79 -26.76 -13.64
CA LYS A 148 6.69 -25.80 -13.51
C LYS A 148 7.12 -24.53 -12.76
N ALA A 149 7.90 -24.67 -11.69
CA ALA A 149 8.43 -23.53 -10.94
C ALA A 149 9.27 -22.60 -11.85
N ASN A 150 10.17 -23.18 -12.65
CA ASN A 150 11.02 -22.46 -13.60
C ASN A 150 10.24 -21.66 -14.67
N HIS A 151 9.00 -22.03 -14.92
CA HIS A 151 8.13 -21.40 -15.93
C HIS A 151 6.94 -20.66 -15.30
N TYR A 152 6.91 -20.51 -13.97
CA TYR A 152 5.76 -19.95 -13.28
C TYR A 152 5.42 -18.54 -13.79
N PHE A 153 6.41 -17.66 -13.85
CA PHE A 153 6.25 -16.30 -14.40
C PHE A 153 6.46 -16.21 -15.93
N SER A 154 6.51 -17.34 -16.64
CA SER A 154 6.37 -17.31 -18.12
C SER A 154 4.92 -17.07 -18.54
N SER A 155 3.95 -17.36 -17.66
CA SER A 155 2.55 -16.97 -17.84
C SER A 155 2.40 -15.47 -17.61
N LYS A 156 1.85 -14.75 -18.61
CA LYS A 156 1.54 -13.33 -18.47
C LYS A 156 0.58 -13.07 -17.30
N ALA A 157 -0.38 -13.97 -17.06
CA ALA A 157 -1.34 -13.82 -15.98
C ALA A 157 -0.65 -13.70 -14.62
N HIS A 158 0.25 -14.63 -14.27
CA HIS A 158 0.95 -14.59 -12.99
C HIS A 158 1.85 -13.36 -12.82
N TYR A 159 2.39 -12.84 -13.92
CA TYR A 159 3.16 -11.60 -13.89
C TYR A 159 2.26 -10.39 -13.59
N GLU A 160 1.15 -10.26 -14.32
CA GLU A 160 0.20 -9.16 -14.13
C GLU A 160 -0.47 -9.23 -12.75
N ASP A 161 -0.78 -10.42 -12.23
CA ASP A 161 -1.33 -10.58 -10.87
C ASP A 161 -0.40 -9.97 -9.80
N VAL A 162 0.91 -10.21 -9.90
CA VAL A 162 1.90 -9.62 -8.99
C VAL A 162 2.01 -8.12 -9.21
N LYS A 163 2.01 -7.68 -10.46
CA LYS A 163 2.12 -6.26 -10.81
C LYS A 163 0.92 -5.47 -10.30
N ASP A 164 -0.30 -5.96 -10.53
CA ASP A 164 -1.55 -5.31 -10.14
C ASP A 164 -1.67 -5.22 -8.63
N PHE A 165 -1.31 -6.30 -7.91
CA PHE A 165 -1.21 -6.27 -6.45
C PHE A 165 -0.21 -5.21 -5.97
N LEU A 166 1.02 -5.21 -6.50
CA LEU A 166 2.02 -4.23 -6.08
C LEU A 166 1.60 -2.80 -6.39
N LEU A 167 0.96 -2.56 -7.55
CA LEU A 167 0.46 -1.23 -7.91
C LEU A 167 -0.67 -0.74 -6.99
N SER A 168 -1.50 -1.64 -6.46
CA SER A 168 -2.59 -1.26 -5.56
C SER A 168 -2.08 -0.84 -4.18
N VAL A 169 -1.02 -1.48 -3.67
CA VAL A 169 -0.49 -1.21 -2.32
C VAL A 169 0.64 -0.18 -2.31
N ALA A 170 1.39 -0.06 -3.41
CA ALA A 170 2.59 0.76 -3.49
C ALA A 170 2.44 2.24 -3.05
N PRO A 171 1.33 2.94 -3.34
CA PRO A 171 1.14 4.32 -2.87
C PRO A 171 1.14 4.45 -1.33
N TYR A 172 0.71 3.41 -0.60
CA TYR A 172 0.65 3.43 0.86
C TYR A 172 2.02 3.13 1.51
N MET A 173 2.97 2.58 0.76
CA MET A 173 4.33 2.27 1.24
C MET A 173 5.21 3.51 1.40
N ASP A 174 4.92 4.57 0.64
CA ASP A 174 5.69 5.82 0.61
C ASP A 174 4.88 7.02 1.13
N LEU A 175 3.95 6.78 2.06
CA LEU A 175 3.23 7.85 2.73
C LEU A 175 4.18 8.70 3.57
N ARG A 176 4.06 10.02 3.40
CA ARG A 176 4.91 10.99 4.08
C ARG A 176 4.10 12.19 4.51
N LEU A 177 4.55 12.85 5.57
CA LEU A 177 3.87 14.03 6.10
C LEU A 177 4.38 15.33 5.45
N LYS A 178 5.61 15.32 4.96
CA LYS A 178 6.27 16.48 4.36
C LYS A 178 6.98 16.09 3.07
N GLN A 179 6.98 16.98 2.08
CA GLN A 179 7.72 16.76 0.83
C GLN A 179 9.23 16.59 1.04
N SER A 180 9.78 17.22 2.08
CA SER A 180 11.20 17.13 2.44
C SER A 180 11.63 15.75 2.96
N GLN A 181 10.69 14.87 3.33
CA GLN A 181 10.99 13.50 3.71
C GLN A 181 11.29 12.67 2.44
N VAL A 182 12.41 12.90 1.78
CA VAL A 182 12.71 12.20 0.53
C VAL A 182 13.06 10.74 0.81
N ARG A 183 12.42 9.82 0.09
CA ARG A 183 12.73 8.39 0.10
C ARG A 183 13.38 8.03 -1.25
N GLN A 184 14.62 7.53 -1.24
CA GLN A 184 15.41 7.20 -2.43
C GLN A 184 15.97 5.77 -2.42
N ASP A 185 15.59 4.97 -1.43
CA ASP A 185 15.98 3.57 -1.37
C ASP A 185 15.23 2.73 -2.41
N GLU A 186 15.77 1.56 -2.67
CA GLU A 186 15.18 0.55 -3.54
C GLU A 186 14.98 -0.71 -2.71
N TRP A 187 13.76 -1.22 -2.70
CA TRP A 187 13.47 -2.52 -2.09
C TRP A 187 13.55 -3.61 -3.15
N ARG A 188 14.44 -4.58 -2.91
CA ARG A 188 14.69 -5.71 -3.82
C ARG A 188 14.21 -7.01 -3.20
N LEU A 189 13.12 -7.54 -3.73
CA LEU A 189 12.47 -8.76 -3.29
C LEU A 189 12.75 -9.88 -4.29
N LYS A 190 12.84 -11.12 -3.81
CA LYS A 190 13.24 -12.27 -4.64
C LYS A 190 12.35 -13.47 -4.35
N LEU A 191 11.76 -14.02 -5.41
CA LEU A 191 11.10 -15.32 -5.40
C LEU A 191 11.98 -16.34 -6.12
N ARG A 192 12.23 -17.47 -5.48
CA ARG A 192 13.01 -18.57 -6.03
C ARG A 192 12.10 -19.38 -6.95
N LEU A 193 12.51 -19.54 -8.21
CA LEU A 193 11.78 -20.33 -9.21
C LEU A 193 12.37 -21.74 -9.39
N GLY A 194 13.42 -22.05 -8.63
CA GLY A 194 14.18 -23.30 -8.74
C GLY A 194 15.62 -23.05 -9.18
N GLY A 195 16.43 -24.08 -9.06
CA GLY A 195 17.82 -24.14 -9.53
C GLY A 195 18.22 -25.59 -9.72
N GLN A 196 19.24 -25.86 -10.54
CA GLN A 196 19.81 -27.21 -10.62
C GLN A 196 20.46 -27.60 -9.29
#